data_AF-A0A8T2TR64-F1
#
_entry.id   AF-A0A8T2TR64-F1
#
_cell.length_a   1.000
_cell.length_b   1.000
_cell.length_c   1.000
_cell.angle_alpha   90.00
_cell.angle_beta   90.00
_cell.angle_gamma   90.00
#
_symmetry.space_group_name_H-M   'P 1'
#
loop_
_entity.id
_entity.type
_entity.pdbx_description
1 polymer ?
#
loop_
_entity_poly.entity_id
_entity_poly.type
_entity_poly.pdbx_seq_one_letter_code
_entity_poly.pdbx_strand_id
1 'polypeptide(L)'
;MQRSGSGWFETLLNDHPNISSHGEIFGGRERQYWNFTFISKRLDSVYNLDYKSSAAKNECTSAVGFKWMLNQGVMEYHREILSYFRRRGVSVIFLLRRNLLRRLVSILANAYDKEMKLLNGTHKSHVHSKEEANTLAYFKPVINHQALSESFHHIVRLTGNALKAFNSTRHTVVYYEDLVERKEMLEQIQEFLGVPILTLRSQQVKIHTKPLSDQIRNWDIVYDTLNGTEFEKFLVDTQYT
;
A
#
# COMPACT_ATOMS: atom_id res chain seq x y z
N MET A 1 1.23 3.41 1.79
CA MET A 1 0.34 4.43 1.16
C MET A 1 -0.90 3.72 0.62
N GLN A 2 -2.05 4.39 0.50
CA GLN A 2 -3.25 3.74 -0.07
C GLN A 2 -3.04 3.34 -1.53
N ARG A 3 -3.58 2.17 -1.89
CA ARG A 3 -3.57 1.62 -3.26
C ARG A 3 -2.18 1.42 -3.87
N SER A 4 -1.16 1.18 -3.02
CA SER A 4 0.18 0.73 -3.46
C SER A 4 0.35 -0.78 -3.54
N GLY A 5 -0.75 -1.55 -3.50
CA GLY A 5 -0.66 -3.02 -3.50
C GLY A 5 -0.33 -3.63 -2.14
N SER A 6 -0.38 -2.85 -1.05
CA SER A 6 -0.06 -3.35 0.30
C SER A 6 -0.98 -4.45 0.82
N GLY A 7 -2.25 -4.50 0.39
CA GLY A 7 -3.13 -5.62 0.68
C GLY A 7 -2.66 -6.92 0.02
N TRP A 8 -2.28 -6.86 -1.26
CA TRP A 8 -1.75 -8.01 -1.99
C TRP A 8 -0.40 -8.46 -1.43
N PHE A 9 0.52 -7.51 -1.20
CA PHE A 9 1.82 -7.79 -0.62
C PHE A 9 1.71 -8.42 0.78
N GLU A 10 0.78 -7.95 1.62
CA GLU A 10 0.51 -8.58 2.90
C GLU A 10 0.02 -10.02 2.78
N THR A 11 -0.83 -10.34 1.79
CA THR A 11 -1.24 -11.73 1.58
C THR A 11 -0.06 -12.63 1.19
N LEU A 12 0.90 -12.12 0.42
CA LEU A 12 2.14 -12.84 0.13
C LEU A 12 2.95 -13.09 1.40
N LEU A 13 3.15 -12.06 2.22
CA LEU A 13 3.89 -12.22 3.48
C LEU A 13 3.20 -13.20 4.42
N ASN A 14 1.87 -13.17 4.51
CA ASN A 14 1.11 -14.08 5.38
C ASN A 14 1.08 -15.53 4.89
N ASP A 15 1.42 -15.79 3.62
CA ASP A 15 1.64 -17.15 3.09
C ASP A 15 2.88 -17.81 3.71
N HIS A 16 3.88 -17.01 4.14
CA HIS A 16 5.09 -17.52 4.77
C HIS A 16 4.80 -18.01 6.20
N PRO A 17 5.11 -19.27 6.59
CA PRO A 17 4.77 -19.83 7.91
C PRO A 17 5.32 -18.99 9.08
N ASN A 18 6.54 -18.47 8.95
CA ASN A 18 7.21 -17.70 9.99
C ASN A 18 6.91 -16.18 9.98
N ILE A 19 5.96 -15.70 9.17
CA ILE A 19 5.56 -14.28 9.15
C ILE A 19 4.07 -14.15 9.51
N SER A 20 3.74 -13.15 10.32
CA SER A 20 2.36 -12.69 10.56
C SER A 20 2.26 -11.17 10.46
N SER A 21 1.41 -10.69 9.54
CA SER A 21 1.06 -9.28 9.38
C SER A 21 -0.41 -9.05 9.70
N HIS A 22 -0.66 -8.20 10.70
CA HIS A 22 -1.95 -7.99 11.34
C HIS A 22 -2.83 -6.92 10.68
N GLY A 23 -2.63 -6.61 9.40
CA GLY A 23 -3.45 -5.61 8.71
C GLY A 23 -3.18 -4.17 9.16
N GLU A 24 -4.15 -3.29 8.91
CA GLU A 24 -4.06 -1.87 9.27
C GLU A 24 -4.53 -1.63 10.70
N ILE A 25 -3.64 -1.78 11.67
CA ILE A 25 -3.97 -1.56 13.09
C ILE A 25 -4.24 -0.09 13.41
N PHE A 26 -3.83 0.84 12.53
CA PHE A 26 -4.06 2.28 12.64
C PHE A 26 -5.11 2.81 11.65
N GLY A 27 -6.03 1.96 11.19
CA GLY A 27 -7.07 2.33 10.22
C GLY A 27 -8.30 3.07 10.77
N GLY A 28 -8.57 2.99 12.08
CA GLY A 28 -9.84 3.39 12.73
C GLY A 28 -10.23 4.87 12.69
N ARG A 29 -11.50 5.18 13.05
CA ARG A 29 -12.15 6.50 12.94
C ARG A 29 -11.83 7.51 14.05
N GLU A 30 -10.98 7.16 15.02
CA GLU A 30 -10.73 7.97 16.23
C GLU A 30 -9.30 8.54 16.30
N ARG A 31 -8.71 8.86 15.14
CA ARG A 31 -7.31 9.29 15.04
C ARG A 31 -7.01 10.59 15.78
N GLN A 32 -7.99 11.50 15.84
CA GLN A 32 -7.87 12.79 16.51
C GLN A 32 -7.58 12.69 18.01
N TYR A 33 -7.75 11.51 18.63
CA TYR A 33 -7.48 11.28 20.05
C TYR A 33 -6.18 10.49 20.29
N TRP A 34 -5.42 10.19 19.24
CA TRP A 34 -4.19 9.42 19.39
C TRP A 34 -3.05 10.33 19.82
N ASN A 35 -2.48 10.00 20.96
CA ASN A 35 -1.18 10.50 21.39
C ASN A 35 -0.15 9.38 21.32
N PHE A 36 1.12 9.72 21.55
CA PHE A 36 2.18 8.71 21.53
C PHE A 36 1.94 7.56 22.53
N THR A 37 1.34 7.83 23.71
CA THR A 37 1.01 6.79 24.68
C THR A 37 0.04 5.74 24.13
N PHE A 38 -0.98 6.15 23.38
CA PHE A 38 -1.89 5.21 22.71
C PHE A 38 -1.14 4.42 21.62
N ILE A 39 -0.36 5.13 20.80
CA ILE A 39 0.44 4.52 19.72
C ILE A 39 1.38 3.46 20.30
N SER A 40 2.17 3.80 21.33
CA SER A 40 3.15 2.89 21.92
C SER A 40 2.47 1.68 22.55
N LYS A 41 1.34 1.84 23.26
CA LYS A 41 0.56 0.69 23.78
C LYS A 41 0.09 -0.24 22.66
N ARG A 42 -0.34 0.31 21.53
CA ARG A 42 -0.76 -0.51 20.39
C ARG A 42 0.42 -1.20 19.71
N LEU A 43 1.56 -0.52 19.57
CA LEU A 43 2.80 -1.14 19.09
C LEU A 43 3.26 -2.27 20.02
N ASP A 44 3.23 -2.03 21.34
CA ASP A 44 3.59 -3.03 22.35
C ASP A 44 2.67 -4.25 22.27
N SER A 45 1.38 -4.08 22.00
CA SER A 45 0.47 -5.23 21.81
C SER A 45 0.86 -6.14 20.64
N VAL A 46 1.43 -5.58 19.57
CA VAL A 46 1.94 -6.38 18.45
C VAL A 46 3.30 -6.99 18.82
N TYR A 47 4.19 -6.19 19.41
CA TYR A 47 5.53 -6.62 19.80
C TYR A 47 5.51 -7.77 20.83
N ASN A 48 4.57 -7.73 21.77
CA ASN A 48 4.37 -8.74 22.81
C ASN A 48 3.53 -9.95 22.33
N LEU A 49 3.11 -9.97 21.06
CA LEU A 49 2.24 -11.01 20.49
C LEU A 49 0.83 -11.08 21.10
N ASP A 50 0.37 -10.01 21.75
CA ASP A 50 -0.95 -9.89 22.35
C ASP A 50 -2.05 -9.50 21.34
N TYR A 51 -1.66 -8.99 20.16
CA TYR A 51 -2.59 -8.49 19.15
C TYR A 51 -3.27 -9.63 18.37
N LYS A 52 -4.56 -9.85 18.64
CA LYS A 52 -5.36 -10.90 18.01
C LYS A 52 -5.99 -10.43 16.69
N SER A 53 -5.82 -11.24 15.65
CA SER A 53 -6.46 -11.07 14.34
C SER A 53 -6.54 -12.41 13.62
N SER A 54 -7.24 -12.49 12.50
CA SER A 54 -7.26 -13.69 11.64
C SER A 54 -5.89 -14.08 11.08
N ALA A 55 -4.91 -13.17 11.08
CA ALA A 55 -3.54 -13.46 10.66
C ALA A 55 -2.65 -14.05 11.77
N ALA A 56 -3.13 -14.11 13.02
CA ALA A 56 -2.36 -14.67 14.12
C ALA A 56 -2.15 -16.18 13.89
N LYS A 57 -0.90 -16.64 14.02
CA LYS A 57 -0.51 -18.04 13.84
C LYS A 57 -0.25 -18.67 15.19
N ASN A 58 -0.64 -19.94 15.32
CA ASN A 58 -0.38 -20.74 16.53
C ASN A 58 1.02 -21.41 16.50
N GLU A 59 1.84 -21.05 15.52
CA GLU A 59 3.16 -21.63 15.26
C GLU A 59 4.27 -20.60 15.56
N CYS A 60 5.53 -21.07 15.61
CA CYS A 60 6.68 -20.22 15.84
C CYS A 60 6.81 -19.18 14.71
N THR A 61 6.53 -17.91 15.04
CA THR A 61 6.62 -16.79 14.10
C THR A 61 7.91 -16.03 14.35
N SER A 62 8.71 -15.82 13.30
CA SER A 62 9.99 -15.09 13.39
C SER A 62 9.84 -13.60 13.11
N ALA A 63 8.83 -13.21 12.31
CA ALA A 63 8.54 -11.82 11.99
C ALA A 63 7.05 -11.52 12.19
N VAL A 64 6.76 -10.55 13.06
CA VAL A 64 5.39 -10.08 13.33
C VAL A 64 5.30 -8.59 13.03
N GLY A 65 4.23 -8.18 12.35
CA GLY A 65 4.11 -6.82 11.88
C GLY A 65 2.67 -6.41 11.59
N PHE A 66 2.57 -5.24 10.97
CA PHE A 66 1.31 -4.60 10.61
C PHE A 66 1.54 -3.61 9.47
N LYS A 67 0.45 -3.10 8.90
CA LYS A 67 0.46 -2.01 7.92
C LYS A 67 0.10 -0.69 8.59
N TRP A 68 0.84 0.35 8.22
CA TRP A 68 0.52 1.73 8.57
C TRP A 68 0.56 2.59 7.33
N MET A 69 -0.56 3.20 6.97
CA MET A 69 -0.64 4.09 5.83
C MET A 69 -0.12 5.48 6.19
N LEU A 70 0.56 6.15 5.23
CA LEU A 70 1.15 7.48 5.49
C LEU A 70 0.11 8.55 5.89
N ASN A 71 -1.16 8.39 5.50
CA ASN A 71 -2.26 9.27 5.88
C ASN A 71 -2.97 8.86 7.20
N GLN A 72 -2.41 7.90 7.95
CA GLN A 72 -2.92 7.44 9.25
C GLN A 72 -2.09 8.00 10.41
N GLY A 73 -1.49 9.18 10.25
CA GLY A 73 -0.84 9.90 11.33
C GLY A 73 0.55 9.39 11.72
N VAL A 74 1.18 8.49 10.95
CA VAL A 74 2.55 8.00 11.23
C VAL A 74 3.59 9.12 11.31
N MET A 75 3.33 10.24 10.62
CA MET A 75 4.22 11.41 10.61
C MET A 75 3.97 12.38 11.76
N GLU A 76 2.86 12.28 12.49
CA GLU A 76 2.48 13.22 13.56
C GLU A 76 3.41 13.10 14.77
N TYR A 77 3.69 11.87 15.21
CA TYR A 77 4.59 11.55 16.33
C TYR A 77 5.85 10.82 15.85
N HIS A 78 6.35 11.18 14.67
CA HIS A 78 7.42 10.42 14.01
C HIS A 78 8.68 10.33 14.87
N ARG A 79 9.05 11.35 15.65
CA ARG A 79 10.27 11.32 16.49
C ARG A 79 10.20 10.26 17.57
N GLU A 80 9.06 10.16 18.24
CA GLU A 80 8.80 9.19 19.29
C GLU A 80 8.63 7.77 18.72
N ILE A 81 7.96 7.65 17.57
CA ILE A 81 7.84 6.39 16.83
C ILE A 81 9.22 5.89 16.37
N LEU A 82 10.08 6.77 15.84
CA LEU A 82 11.46 6.45 15.46
C LEU A 82 12.27 5.96 16.66
N SER A 83 12.14 6.66 17.79
CA SER A 83 12.78 6.26 19.04
C SER A 83 12.31 4.88 19.50
N TYR A 84 11.01 4.60 19.41
CA TYR A 84 10.44 3.28 19.69
C TYR A 84 11.00 2.21 18.75
N PHE A 85 10.96 2.44 17.42
CA PHE A 85 11.44 1.48 16.42
C PHE A 85 12.91 1.14 16.64
N ARG A 86 13.76 2.13 16.94
CA ARG A 86 15.19 1.90 17.23
C ARG A 86 15.38 1.08 18.51
N ARG A 87 14.68 1.40 19.59
CA ARG A 87 14.79 0.67 20.87
C ARG A 87 14.32 -0.78 20.77
N ARG A 88 13.28 -1.03 19.97
CA ARG A 88 12.66 -2.36 19.82
C ARG A 88 13.16 -3.14 18.60
N GLY A 89 14.09 -2.61 17.82
CA GLY A 89 14.61 -3.26 16.62
C GLY A 89 13.56 -3.45 15.50
N VAL A 90 12.56 -2.58 15.42
CA VAL A 90 11.51 -2.67 14.40
C VAL A 90 12.09 -2.39 13.01
N SER A 91 11.80 -3.29 12.08
CA SER A 91 12.16 -3.15 10.67
C SER A 91 11.02 -2.51 9.88
N VAL A 92 11.35 -1.59 8.97
CA VAL A 92 10.36 -0.82 8.21
C VAL A 92 10.44 -1.13 6.72
N ILE A 93 9.33 -1.55 6.12
CA ILE A 93 9.23 -1.74 4.67
C ILE A 93 8.36 -0.61 4.10
N PHE A 94 8.96 0.28 3.31
CA PHE A 94 8.23 1.29 2.56
C PHE A 94 7.73 0.69 1.25
N LEU A 95 6.44 0.31 1.20
CA LEU A 95 5.80 -0.11 -0.05
C LEU A 95 5.15 1.06 -0.78
N LEU A 96 5.78 1.46 -1.87
CA LEU A 96 5.41 2.58 -2.72
C LEU A 96 4.87 2.12 -4.09
N ARG A 97 4.23 3.03 -4.82
CA ARG A 97 3.77 2.79 -6.20
C ARG A 97 4.27 3.91 -7.08
N ARG A 98 5.04 3.59 -8.12
CA ARG A 98 5.65 4.58 -9.00
C ARG A 98 4.61 5.34 -9.80
N ASN A 99 3.67 4.64 -10.44
CA ASN A 99 2.69 5.31 -11.30
C ASN A 99 1.56 5.93 -10.46
N LEU A 100 1.64 7.25 -10.22
CA LEU A 100 0.69 7.99 -9.41
C LEU A 100 -0.69 8.14 -10.08
N LEU A 101 -0.73 8.24 -11.41
CA LEU A 101 -1.97 8.33 -12.16
C LEU A 101 -2.78 7.02 -12.09
N ARG A 102 -2.12 5.89 -12.31
CA ARG A 102 -2.72 4.55 -12.13
C ARG A 102 -3.17 4.33 -10.69
N ARG A 103 -2.42 4.85 -9.72
CA ARG A 103 -2.84 4.83 -8.31
C ARG A 103 -4.12 5.64 -8.09
N LEU A 104 -4.22 6.83 -8.67
CA LEU A 104 -5.40 7.70 -8.56
C LEU A 104 -6.64 7.03 -9.17
N VAL A 105 -6.53 6.43 -10.36
CA VAL A 105 -7.61 5.63 -10.95
C VAL A 105 -8.09 4.56 -9.97
N SER A 106 -7.15 3.84 -9.35
CA SER A 106 -7.48 2.80 -8.37
C SER A 106 -8.12 3.33 -7.08
N ILE A 107 -7.80 4.55 -6.65
CA ILE A 107 -8.43 5.21 -5.50
C ILE A 107 -9.88 5.55 -5.85
N LEU A 108 -10.11 6.19 -6.99
CA LEU A 108 -11.44 6.64 -7.42
C LEU A 108 -12.37 5.45 -7.68
N ALA A 109 -11.88 4.40 -8.36
CA ALA A 109 -12.67 3.18 -8.58
C ALA A 109 -13.04 2.47 -7.27
N ASN A 110 -12.13 2.42 -6.29
CA ASN A 110 -12.43 1.85 -4.98
C ASN A 110 -13.45 2.68 -4.20
N ALA A 111 -13.39 4.02 -4.31
CA ALA A 111 -14.38 4.90 -3.68
C ALA A 111 -15.77 4.71 -4.31
N TYR A 112 -15.83 4.61 -5.64
CA TYR A 112 -17.07 4.33 -6.36
C TYR A 112 -17.68 2.98 -5.97
N ASP A 113 -16.89 1.91 -5.90
CA ASP A 113 -17.38 0.60 -5.45
C ASP A 113 -17.85 0.63 -3.99
N LYS A 114 -17.26 1.47 -3.13
CA LYS A 114 -17.73 1.60 -1.75
C LYS A 114 -19.14 2.17 -1.66
N GLU A 115 -19.51 3.04 -2.59
CA GLU A 115 -20.83 3.67 -2.67
C GLU A 115 -21.83 2.75 -3.39
N MET A 116 -21.44 2.22 -4.54
CA MET A 116 -22.32 1.44 -5.44
C MET A 116 -22.38 -0.04 -5.10
N LYS A 117 -21.37 -0.56 -4.40
CA LYS A 117 -21.25 -1.97 -3.96
C LYS A 117 -21.48 -2.95 -5.12
N LEU A 118 -20.63 -2.85 -6.13
CA LEU A 118 -20.84 -3.46 -7.45
C LEU A 118 -20.87 -4.99 -7.43
N LEU A 119 -20.35 -5.61 -6.37
CA LEU A 119 -20.30 -7.06 -6.22
C LEU A 119 -21.37 -7.53 -5.24
N ASN A 120 -22.57 -7.80 -5.76
CA ASN A 120 -23.71 -8.32 -5.01
C ASN A 120 -24.06 -7.48 -3.76
N GLY A 121 -24.03 -6.15 -3.89
CA GLY A 121 -24.33 -5.26 -2.78
C GLY A 121 -23.25 -5.22 -1.70
N THR A 122 -22.04 -5.72 -1.98
CA THR A 122 -20.88 -5.66 -1.09
C THR A 122 -19.72 -4.89 -1.72
N HIS A 123 -19.06 -4.03 -0.93
CA HIS A 123 -17.81 -3.39 -1.33
C HIS A 123 -16.64 -4.37 -1.19
N LYS A 124 -15.79 -4.50 -2.22
CA LYS A 124 -14.55 -5.29 -2.14
C LYS A 124 -13.34 -4.49 -2.62
N SER A 125 -12.41 -4.22 -1.71
CA SER A 125 -11.15 -3.53 -2.06
C SER A 125 -10.14 -4.43 -2.80
N HIS A 126 -10.33 -5.75 -2.71
CA HIS A 126 -9.52 -6.82 -3.30
C HIS A 126 -10.46 -7.95 -3.76
N VAL A 127 -10.11 -8.61 -4.87
CA VAL A 127 -10.93 -9.66 -5.50
C VAL A 127 -10.05 -10.85 -5.85
N HIS A 128 -10.65 -12.03 -5.94
CA HIS A 128 -9.94 -13.30 -6.16
C HIS A 128 -10.27 -13.94 -7.50
N SER A 129 -11.20 -13.37 -8.29
CA SER A 129 -11.53 -13.85 -9.63
C SER A 129 -11.40 -12.76 -10.69
N LYS A 130 -11.18 -13.20 -11.94
CA LYS A 130 -11.03 -12.30 -13.08
C LYS A 130 -12.37 -11.60 -13.41
N GLU A 131 -13.47 -12.28 -13.17
CA GLU A 131 -14.83 -11.78 -13.39
C GLU A 131 -15.12 -10.60 -12.44
N GLU A 132 -14.87 -10.78 -11.14
CA GLU A 132 -15.01 -9.70 -10.15
C GLU A 132 -14.09 -8.52 -10.48
N ALA A 133 -12.84 -8.80 -10.86
CA ALA A 133 -11.88 -7.78 -11.28
C ALA A 133 -12.37 -6.97 -12.48
N ASN A 134 -12.91 -7.64 -13.49
CA ASN A 134 -13.46 -6.98 -14.68
C ASN A 134 -14.66 -6.11 -14.34
N THR A 135 -15.56 -6.56 -13.45
CA THR A 135 -16.70 -5.77 -12.98
C THR A 135 -16.25 -4.49 -12.30
N LEU A 136 -15.28 -4.57 -11.39
CA LEU A 136 -14.75 -3.39 -10.69
C LEU A 136 -13.97 -2.45 -11.63
N ALA A 137 -13.26 -3.00 -12.63
CA ALA A 137 -12.49 -2.22 -13.60
C ALA A 137 -13.36 -1.53 -14.67
N TYR A 138 -14.66 -1.82 -14.73
CA TYR A 138 -15.57 -1.21 -15.70
C TYR A 138 -15.76 0.29 -15.45
N PHE A 139 -15.69 0.73 -14.18
CA PHE A 139 -15.81 2.13 -13.83
C PHE A 139 -14.60 2.94 -14.31
N LYS A 140 -14.86 3.92 -15.18
CA LYS A 140 -13.88 4.90 -15.64
C LYS A 140 -14.10 6.25 -14.94
N PRO A 141 -13.22 6.67 -14.00
CA PRO A 141 -13.34 7.98 -13.37
C PRO A 141 -13.14 9.12 -14.36
N VAL A 142 -13.81 10.25 -14.08
CA VAL A 142 -13.41 11.57 -14.57
C VAL A 142 -12.39 12.12 -13.57
N ILE A 143 -11.19 12.45 -14.04
CA ILE A 143 -10.14 13.00 -13.19
C ILE A 143 -10.22 14.53 -13.19
N ASN A 144 -10.18 15.12 -11.99
CA ASN A 144 -10.01 16.56 -11.83
C ASN A 144 -8.58 16.97 -12.21
N HIS A 145 -8.41 17.35 -13.47
CA HIS A 145 -7.12 17.74 -14.04
C HIS A 145 -6.55 19.03 -13.41
N GLN A 146 -7.42 19.96 -12.97
CA GLN A 146 -7.00 21.24 -12.38
C GLN A 146 -6.19 21.07 -11.09
N ALA A 147 -6.51 20.06 -10.28
CA ALA A 147 -5.82 19.76 -9.02
C ALA A 147 -4.76 18.64 -9.15
N LEU A 148 -4.55 18.10 -10.35
CA LEU A 148 -3.81 16.86 -10.56
C LEU A 148 -2.31 17.02 -10.21
N SER A 149 -1.68 18.06 -10.76
CA SER A 149 -0.27 18.34 -10.52
C SER A 149 0.01 18.64 -9.06
N GLU A 150 -0.83 19.44 -8.39
CA GLU A 150 -0.70 19.73 -6.96
C GLU A 150 -0.84 18.46 -6.11
N SER A 151 -1.81 17.60 -6.44
CA SER A 151 -2.00 16.31 -5.77
C SER A 151 -0.76 15.43 -5.89
N PHE A 152 -0.15 15.34 -7.07
CA PHE A 152 1.08 14.56 -7.29
C PHE A 152 2.27 15.12 -6.52
N HIS A 153 2.47 16.44 -6.52
CA HIS A 153 3.49 17.09 -5.68
C HIS A 153 3.29 16.78 -4.20
N HIS A 154 2.06 16.86 -3.70
CA HIS A 154 1.75 16.55 -2.31
C HIS A 154 2.17 15.11 -1.94
N ILE A 155 1.87 14.14 -2.80
CA ILE A 155 2.22 12.74 -2.62
C ILE A 155 3.74 12.54 -2.61
N VAL A 156 4.43 13.15 -3.58
CA VAL A 156 5.90 13.07 -3.70
C VAL A 156 6.55 13.63 -2.44
N ARG A 157 6.10 14.82 -1.98
CA ARG A 157 6.57 15.46 -0.75
C ARG A 157 6.29 14.61 0.49
N LEU A 158 5.07 14.09 0.64
CA LEU A 158 4.71 13.23 1.77
C LEU A 158 5.60 11.99 1.85
N THR A 159 5.84 11.35 0.70
CA THR A 159 6.68 10.15 0.61
C THR A 159 8.14 10.47 0.90
N GLY A 160 8.68 11.55 0.31
CA GLY A 160 10.05 12.00 0.55
C GLY A 160 10.30 12.38 2.02
N ASN A 161 9.34 13.07 2.65
CA ASN A 161 9.41 13.41 4.08
C ASN A 161 9.41 12.16 4.97
N ALA A 162 8.59 11.16 4.66
CA ALA A 162 8.56 9.90 5.41
C ALA A 162 9.89 9.13 5.26
N LEU A 163 10.40 8.97 4.04
CA LEU A 163 11.68 8.32 3.80
C LEU A 163 12.83 9.04 4.53
N LYS A 164 12.84 10.38 4.48
CA LYS A 164 13.85 11.18 5.17
C LYS A 164 13.76 11.01 6.69
N ALA A 165 12.56 11.04 7.27
CA ALA A 165 12.37 10.91 8.71
C ALA A 165 12.82 9.53 9.24
N PHE A 166 12.56 8.47 8.48
CA PHE A 166 12.87 7.09 8.85
C PHE A 166 14.20 6.57 8.31
N ASN A 167 15.06 7.45 7.80
CA ASN A 167 16.36 7.06 7.25
C ASN A 167 17.29 6.36 8.27
N SER A 168 17.09 6.62 9.56
CA SER A 168 17.91 6.11 10.66
C SER A 168 17.38 4.82 11.30
N THR A 169 16.27 4.27 10.79
CA THR A 169 15.79 2.93 11.19
C THR A 169 16.27 1.88 10.21
N ARG A 170 16.26 0.61 10.62
CA ARG A 170 16.42 -0.52 9.69
C ARG A 170 15.25 -0.52 8.72
N HIS A 171 15.46 -0.05 7.49
CA HIS A 171 14.39 0.09 6.52
C HIS A 171 14.83 -0.38 5.13
N THR A 172 13.83 -0.74 4.31
CA THR A 172 13.97 -0.97 2.88
C THR A 172 12.84 -0.30 2.13
N VAL A 173 13.09 0.11 0.89
CA VAL A 173 12.11 0.75 0.01
C VAL A 173 11.82 -0.17 -1.16
N VAL A 174 10.54 -0.47 -1.34
CA VAL A 174 10.06 -1.38 -2.37
C VAL A 174 8.98 -0.69 -3.18
N TYR A 175 9.04 -0.86 -4.50
CA TYR A 175 8.00 -0.38 -5.38
C TYR A 175 7.13 -1.55 -5.84
N TYR A 176 5.82 -1.32 -5.89
CA TYR A 176 4.84 -2.30 -6.35
C TYR A 176 5.19 -2.90 -7.71
N GLU A 177 5.63 -2.05 -8.63
CA GLU A 177 6.00 -2.45 -9.99
C GLU A 177 7.14 -3.50 -9.96
N ASP A 178 8.15 -3.30 -9.10
CA ASP A 178 9.25 -4.24 -8.96
C ASP A 178 8.82 -5.57 -8.35
N LEU A 179 7.90 -5.56 -7.39
CA LEU A 179 7.37 -6.79 -6.77
C LEU A 179 6.58 -7.64 -7.76
N VAL A 180 5.91 -7.00 -8.72
CA VAL A 180 5.13 -7.70 -9.74
C VAL A 180 6.03 -8.26 -10.84
N GLU A 181 7.06 -7.51 -11.22
CA GLU A 181 7.93 -7.85 -12.37
C GLU A 181 9.10 -8.75 -12.00
N ARG A 182 9.66 -8.60 -10.79
CA ARG A 182 10.92 -9.24 -10.39
C ARG A 182 10.71 -10.15 -9.18
N LYS A 183 10.74 -11.47 -9.39
CA LYS A 183 10.61 -12.47 -8.32
C LYS A 183 11.65 -12.29 -7.22
N GLU A 184 12.88 -11.94 -7.58
CA GLU A 184 14.00 -11.68 -6.67
C GLU A 184 13.68 -10.62 -5.60
N MET A 185 12.77 -9.68 -5.88
CA MET A 185 12.39 -8.65 -4.92
C MET A 185 11.67 -9.23 -3.69
N LEU A 186 10.89 -10.30 -3.84
CA LEU A 186 10.28 -10.99 -2.71
C LEU A 186 11.31 -11.80 -1.91
N GLU A 187 12.33 -12.33 -2.56
CA GLU A 187 13.43 -13.06 -1.91
C GLU A 187 14.26 -12.08 -1.05
N GLN A 188 14.64 -10.93 -1.60
CA GLN A 188 15.33 -9.86 -0.88
C GLN A 188 14.53 -9.36 0.33
N ILE A 189 13.21 -9.35 0.25
CA ILE A 189 12.35 -8.97 1.39
C ILE A 189 12.33 -10.05 2.47
N GLN A 190 12.32 -11.33 2.09
CA GLN A 190 12.43 -12.44 3.06
C GLN A 190 13.79 -12.42 3.76
N GLU A 191 14.87 -12.19 3.02
CA GLU A 191 16.21 -11.97 3.59
C GLU A 191 16.25 -10.75 4.51
N PHE A 192 15.66 -9.63 4.08
CA PHE A 192 15.54 -8.44 4.92
C PHE A 192 14.74 -8.74 6.19
N LEU A 193 13.73 -9.60 6.17
CA LEU A 193 12.99 -9.99 7.37
C LEU A 193 13.71 -11.06 8.21
N GLY A 194 14.82 -11.62 7.72
CA GLY A 194 15.58 -12.66 8.40
C GLY A 194 14.84 -14.00 8.46
N VAL A 195 13.98 -14.28 7.49
CA VAL A 195 13.23 -15.54 7.38
C VAL A 195 13.74 -16.38 6.20
N PRO A 196 13.50 -17.70 6.19
CA PRO A 196 13.83 -18.55 5.05
C PRO A 196 13.20 -18.04 3.75
N ILE A 197 13.89 -18.20 2.63
CA ILE A 197 13.35 -17.83 1.32
C ILE A 197 12.41 -18.93 0.85
N LEU A 198 11.13 -18.60 0.69
CA LEU A 198 10.10 -19.48 0.16
C LEU A 198 9.40 -18.85 -1.04
N THR A 199 8.74 -19.71 -1.83
CA THR A 199 7.85 -19.25 -2.89
C THR A 199 6.51 -18.84 -2.28
N LEU A 200 6.23 -17.54 -2.27
CA LEU A 200 5.01 -16.97 -1.70
C LEU A 200 3.90 -16.88 -2.75
N ARG A 201 2.65 -17.09 -2.33
CA ARG A 201 1.47 -17.05 -3.20
C ARG A 201 0.41 -16.11 -2.66
N SER A 202 -0.37 -15.54 -3.58
CA SER A 202 -1.55 -14.74 -3.25
C SER A 202 -2.70 -15.15 -4.17
N GLN A 203 -3.90 -15.21 -3.61
CA GLN A 203 -5.14 -15.42 -4.37
C GLN A 203 -5.70 -14.12 -4.94
N GLN A 204 -5.18 -12.95 -4.53
CA GLN A 204 -5.69 -11.67 -5.01
C GLN A 204 -5.27 -11.43 -6.45
N VAL A 205 -6.20 -10.95 -7.28
CA VAL A 205 -5.94 -10.59 -8.67
C VAL A 205 -5.92 -9.07 -8.86
N LYS A 206 -5.11 -8.60 -9.81
CA LYS A 206 -5.01 -7.19 -10.17
C LYS A 206 -6.28 -6.75 -10.90
N ILE A 207 -6.97 -5.73 -10.37
CA ILE A 207 -8.22 -5.20 -10.96
C ILE A 207 -7.96 -4.45 -12.27
N HIS A 208 -7.05 -3.48 -12.24
CA HIS A 208 -6.86 -2.52 -13.34
C HIS A 208 -5.70 -2.95 -14.24
N THR A 209 -6.00 -3.64 -15.35
CA THR A 209 -5.02 -4.25 -16.26
C THR A 209 -5.03 -3.69 -17.69
N LYS A 210 -5.91 -2.74 -18.02
CA LYS A 210 -5.94 -2.07 -19.33
C LYS A 210 -4.98 -0.86 -19.39
N PRO A 211 -4.68 -0.32 -20.59
CA PRO A 211 -4.04 1.00 -20.73
C PRO A 211 -4.81 2.09 -19.97
N LEU A 212 -4.12 3.16 -19.55
CA LEU A 212 -4.75 4.26 -18.80
C LEU A 212 -5.78 5.02 -19.64
N SER A 213 -5.55 5.15 -20.95
CA SER A 213 -6.51 5.71 -21.93
C SER A 213 -7.86 5.01 -21.89
N ASP A 214 -7.87 3.69 -21.68
CA ASP A 214 -9.09 2.90 -21.62
C ASP A 214 -9.76 2.96 -20.24
N GLN A 215 -9.11 3.52 -19.24
CA GLN A 215 -9.58 3.53 -17.85
C GLN A 215 -9.94 4.92 -17.33
N ILE A 216 -9.66 5.97 -18.08
CA ILE A 216 -9.95 7.36 -17.69
C ILE A 216 -10.95 7.93 -18.68
N ARG A 217 -12.05 8.50 -18.18
CA ARG A 217 -13.13 8.99 -19.06
C ARG A 217 -12.74 10.23 -19.86
N ASN A 218 -12.00 11.14 -19.24
CA ASN A 218 -11.48 12.37 -19.85
C ASN A 218 -9.98 12.25 -20.14
N TRP A 219 -9.56 11.15 -20.78
CA TRP A 219 -8.15 10.83 -21.00
C TRP A 219 -7.39 11.94 -21.71
N ASP A 220 -7.93 12.50 -22.80
CA ASP A 220 -7.22 13.50 -23.61
C ASP A 220 -6.84 14.73 -22.77
N ILE A 221 -7.78 15.23 -21.95
CA ILE A 221 -7.54 16.35 -21.03
C ILE A 221 -6.45 16.01 -20.01
N VAL A 222 -6.47 14.78 -19.46
CA VAL A 222 -5.46 14.33 -18.49
C VAL A 222 -4.08 14.18 -19.15
N TYR A 223 -4.06 13.64 -20.37
CA TYR A 223 -2.84 13.51 -21.18
C TYR A 223 -2.23 14.88 -21.40
N ASP A 224 -2.99 15.83 -21.94
CA ASP A 224 -2.53 17.19 -22.22
C ASP A 224 -2.06 17.93 -20.96
N THR A 225 -2.69 17.65 -19.81
CA THR A 225 -2.30 18.25 -18.52
C THR A 225 -0.93 17.75 -18.02
N LEU A 226 -0.56 16.50 -18.32
CA LEU A 226 0.66 15.87 -17.80
C LEU A 226 1.79 15.82 -18.83
N ASN A 227 1.45 15.82 -20.12
CA ASN A 227 2.42 15.75 -21.21
C ASN A 227 3.35 16.98 -21.18
N GLY A 228 4.66 16.76 -21.30
CA GLY A 228 5.66 17.83 -21.18
C GLY A 228 5.89 18.34 -19.74
N THR A 229 5.29 17.71 -18.73
CA THR A 229 5.55 18.01 -17.31
C THR A 229 6.46 16.94 -16.68
N GLU A 230 6.97 17.16 -15.47
CA GLU A 230 7.73 16.15 -14.72
C GLU A 230 6.94 14.86 -14.39
N PHE A 231 5.61 14.91 -14.56
CA PHE A 231 4.68 13.82 -14.34
C PHE A 231 4.30 13.07 -15.62
N GLU A 232 4.84 13.44 -16.78
CA GLU A 232 4.62 12.77 -18.07
C GLU A 232 4.92 11.27 -17.97
N LYS A 233 5.94 10.88 -17.19
CA LYS A 233 6.29 9.48 -16.91
C LYS A 233 5.14 8.63 -16.35
N PHE A 234 4.07 9.23 -15.82
CA PHE A 234 2.89 8.50 -15.34
C PHE A 234 1.86 8.20 -16.44
N LEU A 235 2.00 8.80 -17.62
CA LEU A 235 1.18 8.50 -18.80
C LEU A 235 1.56 7.15 -19.43
N VAL A 236 2.82 6.76 -19.32
CA VAL A 236 3.33 5.47 -19.82
C VAL A 236 3.09 4.35 -18.82
N ASP A 237 2.72 3.18 -19.33
CA ASP A 237 2.60 1.97 -18.53
C ASP A 237 3.73 1.00 -18.88
N THR A 238 4.72 0.90 -18.01
CA THR A 238 5.87 0.00 -18.19
C THR A 238 5.51 -1.48 -18.03
N GLN A 239 4.25 -1.81 -17.70
CA GLN A 239 3.78 -3.19 -17.52
C GLN A 239 3.15 -3.81 -18.77
N TYR A 240 3.14 -3.11 -19.91
CA TYR A 240 2.55 -3.57 -21.18
C TYR A 240 3.40 -3.25 -22.42
N THR A 241 4.68 -2.90 -22.23
CA THR A 241 5.72 -2.90 -23.27
C THR A 241 6.76 -3.93 -22.92
#